data_AF-A0A7J2KUK7-F1
#
_entry.id   AF-A0A7J2KUK7-F1
#
_cell.length_a   1.000
_cell.length_b   1.000
_cell.length_c   1.000
_cell.angle_alpha   90.00
_cell.angle_beta   90.00
_cell.angle_gamma   90.00
#
_symmetry.space_group_name_H-M   'P 1'
#
loop_
_entity.id
_entity.type
_entity.pdbx_description
1 polymer ?
#
loop_
_entity_poly.entity_id
_entity_poly.type
_entity_poly.pdbx_seq_one_letter_code
_entity_poly.pdbx_strand_id
1 'polypeptide(L)'
;MDIIYKMQSDDIFIKGANALDSQGNAGVMLASSVGGTIGKIYGIAKSRGIDIILPVGLEKYVPWNIPELSKKTGMGRVKLSTGVPVGIFPVAGEIITEIEAFKILFGVKAYPIAGGSLGSSHAITFLIEGEENSVNEAFDFVKKIKGEPPLRLPPRNCTACKFKICPSNRNPE
;
A
#
# COMPACT_ATOMS: atom_id res chain seq x y z
N MET A 1 5.55 -1.12 18.87
CA MET A 1 5.94 -0.50 17.56
C MET A 1 6.76 0.72 17.90
N ASP A 2 7.81 0.48 18.69
CA ASP A 2 8.41 1.51 19.54
C ASP A 2 9.75 1.97 18.96
N ILE A 3 10.20 1.29 17.89
CA ILE A 3 11.40 1.63 17.14
C ILE A 3 11.32 3.04 16.56
N ILE A 4 10.13 3.51 16.16
CA ILE A 4 9.95 4.87 15.62
C ILE A 4 10.38 5.95 16.61
N TYR A 5 10.27 5.70 17.92
CA TYR A 5 10.72 6.67 18.93
C TYR A 5 12.24 6.75 19.03
N LYS A 6 12.98 5.75 18.53
CA LYS A 6 14.44 5.73 18.47
C LYS A 6 14.99 6.29 17.15
N MET A 7 14.19 6.24 16.08
CA MET A 7 14.62 6.66 14.74
C MET A 7 14.98 8.16 14.68
N GLN A 8 15.99 8.49 13.88
CA GLN A 8 16.51 9.83 13.60
C GLN A 8 16.52 10.11 12.08
N SER A 9 16.91 11.33 11.68
CA SER A 9 16.84 11.80 10.29
C SER A 9 17.65 10.99 9.28
N ASP A 10 18.61 10.19 9.72
CA ASP A 10 19.42 9.27 8.91
C ASP A 10 18.78 7.89 8.73
N ASP A 11 17.70 7.59 9.46
CA ASP A 11 16.93 6.37 9.29
C ASP A 11 15.87 6.50 8.18
N ILE A 12 15.48 5.35 7.62
CA ILE A 12 14.43 5.26 6.60
C ILE A 12 13.25 4.46 7.15
N PHE A 13 12.03 5.01 7.03
CA PHE A 13 10.80 4.31 7.35
C PHE A 13 10.13 3.77 6.09
N ILE A 14 10.13 2.45 5.91
CA ILE A 14 9.49 1.80 4.75
C ILE A 14 8.09 1.31 5.13
N LYS A 15 7.08 1.71 4.35
CA LYS A 15 5.71 1.26 4.58
C LYS A 15 4.86 1.23 3.31
N GLY A 16 4.19 0.11 3.07
CA GLY A 16 3.22 0.01 1.97
C GLY A 16 1.96 0.87 2.19
N ALA A 17 1.35 1.27 1.07
CA ALA A 17 0.09 2.01 1.02
C ALA A 17 -1.09 1.13 0.54
N ASN A 18 -2.29 1.70 0.59
CA ASN A 18 -3.54 1.08 0.15
C ASN A 18 -4.06 1.66 -1.18
N ALA A 19 -3.59 2.84 -1.57
CA ALA A 19 -4.01 3.52 -2.80
C ALA A 19 -2.84 4.31 -3.38
N LEU A 20 -2.81 4.41 -4.71
CA LEU A 20 -1.94 5.27 -5.51
C LEU A 20 -2.80 6.01 -6.53
N ASP A 21 -2.64 7.32 -6.69
CA ASP A 21 -3.38 8.08 -7.72
C ASP A 21 -2.52 8.49 -8.92
N SER A 22 -3.16 9.04 -9.95
CA SER A 22 -2.52 9.53 -11.18
C SER A 22 -1.55 10.69 -10.99
N GLN A 23 -1.60 11.37 -9.85
CA GLN A 23 -0.70 12.49 -9.53
C GLN A 23 0.49 12.04 -8.69
N GLY A 24 0.64 10.73 -8.45
CA GLY A 24 1.72 10.20 -7.62
C GLY A 24 1.51 10.49 -6.14
N ASN A 25 0.26 10.49 -5.65
CA ASN A 25 0.00 10.49 -4.21
C ASN A 25 -0.26 9.06 -3.71
N ALA A 26 0.19 8.76 -2.49
CA ALA A 26 -0.09 7.51 -1.82
C ALA A 26 -1.07 7.73 -0.65
N GLY A 27 -2.00 6.79 -0.48
CA GLY A 27 -3.03 6.82 0.55
C GLY A 27 -3.03 5.57 1.42
N VAL A 28 -3.10 5.75 2.74
CA VAL A 28 -3.28 4.65 3.71
C VAL A 28 -4.70 4.69 4.26
N MET A 29 -5.40 3.56 4.21
CA MET A 29 -6.75 3.47 4.79
C MET A 29 -6.68 3.46 6.32
N LEU A 30 -7.56 4.22 6.94
CA LEU A 30 -7.68 4.37 8.39
C LEU A 30 -8.95 3.68 8.89
N ALA A 31 -8.83 2.40 9.24
CA ALA A 31 -9.85 1.65 9.99
C ALA A 31 -9.64 1.80 11.52
N SER A 32 -9.35 3.02 11.97
CA SER A 32 -9.10 3.36 13.37
C SER A 32 -9.48 4.82 13.64
N SER A 33 -10.23 5.06 14.71
CA SER A 33 -10.62 6.41 15.15
C SER A 33 -9.45 7.25 15.68
N VAL A 34 -8.28 6.64 15.87
CA VAL A 34 -7.05 7.29 16.37
C VAL A 34 -5.91 7.24 15.34
N GLY A 35 -6.24 7.07 14.05
CA GLY A 35 -5.27 7.11 12.95
C GLY A 35 -4.42 5.85 12.76
N GLY A 36 -4.59 4.83 13.61
CA GLY A 36 -3.89 3.55 13.49
C GLY A 36 -2.36 3.69 13.54
N THR A 37 -1.67 2.78 12.86
CA THR A 37 -0.20 2.77 12.80
C THR A 37 0.38 4.03 12.15
N ILE A 38 -0.15 4.43 11.00
CA ILE A 38 0.41 5.56 10.25
C ILE A 38 0.24 6.87 11.02
N GLY A 39 -0.89 7.10 11.69
CA GLY A 39 -1.12 8.29 12.50
C GLY A 39 -0.11 8.44 13.65
N LYS A 40 0.30 7.32 14.29
CA LYS A 40 1.31 7.33 15.36
C LYS A 40 2.72 7.64 14.86
N ILE A 41 3.03 7.24 13.64
CA ILE A 41 4.39 7.29 13.08
C ILE A 41 4.63 8.59 12.32
N TYR A 42 3.65 9.02 11.51
CA TYR A 42 3.85 10.07 10.52
C TYR A 42 4.25 11.41 11.14
N GLY A 43 3.64 11.79 12.26
CA GLY A 43 4.00 13.02 12.97
C GLY A 43 5.46 13.00 13.48
N ILE A 44 5.92 11.87 14.02
CA ILE A 44 7.30 11.69 14.50
C ILE A 44 8.27 11.70 13.31
N ALA A 45 7.93 10.97 12.25
CA ALA A 45 8.75 10.91 11.06
C ALA A 45 8.95 12.31 10.45
N LYS A 46 7.86 13.07 10.29
CA LYS A 46 7.95 14.43 9.73
C LYS A 46 8.58 15.44 10.68
N SER A 47 8.40 15.33 11.99
CA SER A 47 9.05 16.26 12.93
C SER A 47 10.56 16.03 13.04
N ARG A 48 11.02 14.80 12.83
CA ARG A 48 12.44 14.44 12.90
C ARG A 48 13.15 14.45 11.55
N GLY A 49 12.42 14.67 10.45
CA GLY A 49 12.98 14.60 9.10
C GLY A 49 13.39 13.18 8.68
N ILE A 50 12.67 12.16 9.17
CA ILE A 50 12.85 10.77 8.73
C ILE A 50 12.23 10.61 7.34
N ASP A 51 13.02 10.08 6.40
CA ASP A 51 12.53 9.77 5.07
C ASP A 51 11.58 8.57 5.09
N ILE A 52 10.51 8.69 4.30
CA ILE A 52 9.48 7.66 4.19
C ILE A 52 9.47 7.16 2.76
N ILE A 53 9.75 5.87 2.59
CA ILE A 53 9.59 5.18 1.31
C ILE A 53 8.30 4.37 1.34
N LEU A 54 7.52 4.51 0.28
CA LEU A 54 6.20 3.93 0.10
C LEU A 54 6.22 2.97 -1.11
N PRO A 55 6.55 1.68 -0.90
CA PRO A 55 6.37 0.68 -1.93
C PRO A 55 4.87 0.47 -2.15
N VAL A 56 4.37 0.74 -3.35
CA VAL A 56 2.95 0.61 -3.67
C VAL A 56 2.80 -0.06 -5.02
N GLY A 57 2.16 -1.23 -5.02
CA GLY A 57 1.88 -1.93 -6.27
C GLY A 57 0.77 -1.25 -7.07
N LEU A 58 0.88 -1.32 -8.40
CA LEU A 58 -0.06 -0.70 -9.34
C LEU A 58 -1.48 -1.31 -9.27
N GLU A 59 -1.66 -2.47 -8.64
CA GLU A 59 -3.00 -3.03 -8.37
C GLU A 59 -3.84 -2.15 -7.45
N LYS A 60 -3.20 -1.24 -6.70
CA LYS A 60 -3.83 -0.28 -5.80
C LYS A 60 -4.09 1.07 -6.45
N TYR A 61 -3.96 1.16 -7.77
CA TYR A 61 -4.24 2.40 -8.48
C TYR A 61 -5.71 2.82 -8.31
N VAL A 62 -5.93 4.10 -8.00
CA VAL A 62 -7.24 4.73 -7.91
C VAL A 62 -7.30 5.95 -8.84
N PRO A 63 -8.41 6.16 -9.56
CA PRO A 63 -8.49 7.21 -10.57
C PRO A 63 -8.67 8.62 -9.99
N TRP A 64 -8.89 8.76 -8.68
CA TRP A 64 -9.21 10.03 -8.03
C TRP A 64 -8.06 10.52 -7.15
N ASN A 65 -7.87 11.84 -7.13
CA ASN A 65 -6.89 12.50 -6.28
C ASN A 65 -7.10 12.16 -4.79
N ILE A 66 -6.09 11.57 -4.16
CA ILE A 66 -6.14 11.07 -2.78
C ILE A 66 -6.29 12.19 -1.75
N PRO A 67 -5.57 13.33 -1.85
CA PRO A 67 -5.83 14.49 -1.01
C PRO A 67 -7.30 14.93 -1.03
N GLU A 68 -7.95 14.99 -2.19
CA GLU A 68 -9.38 15.31 -2.29
C GLU A 68 -10.28 14.22 -1.68
N LEU A 69 -9.95 12.94 -1.88
CA LEU A 69 -10.67 11.84 -1.24
C LEU A 69 -10.56 11.89 0.30
N SER A 70 -9.43 12.35 0.84
CA SER A 70 -9.24 12.49 2.29
C SER A 70 -10.26 13.45 2.92
N LYS A 71 -10.68 14.49 2.19
CA LYS A 71 -11.73 15.44 2.59
C LYS A 71 -13.15 14.87 2.52
N LYS A 72 -13.36 13.73 1.86
CA LYS A 72 -14.68 13.10 1.66
C LYS A 72 -14.87 11.82 2.48
N THR A 73 -13.77 11.17 2.87
CA THR A 73 -13.78 9.93 3.66
C THR A 73 -13.62 10.22 5.16
N GLY A 74 -13.75 9.18 5.99
CA GLY A 74 -13.61 9.26 7.45
C GLY A 74 -14.62 8.38 8.16
N MET A 75 -14.19 7.67 9.22
CA MET A 75 -15.04 6.75 9.97
C MET A 75 -16.32 7.40 10.53
N GLY A 76 -16.24 8.67 10.96
CA GLY A 76 -17.39 9.43 11.46
C GLY A 76 -18.14 10.23 10.39
N ARG A 77 -17.65 10.26 9.14
CA ARG A 77 -18.26 11.00 8.02
C ARG A 77 -19.08 10.08 7.12
N VAL A 78 -18.57 8.87 6.85
CA VAL A 78 -19.22 7.88 5.98
C VAL A 78 -20.40 7.26 6.72
N LYS A 79 -21.61 7.44 6.18
CA LYS A 79 -22.85 6.94 6.80
C LYS A 79 -23.17 5.47 6.47
N LEU A 80 -22.80 5.02 5.27
CA LEU A 80 -23.08 3.67 4.77
C LEU A 80 -21.83 3.10 4.07
N SER A 81 -21.51 1.85 4.37
CA SER A 81 -20.42 1.08 3.74
C SER A 81 -20.70 -0.42 3.84
N THR A 82 -20.21 -1.21 2.88
CA THR A 82 -20.34 -2.69 2.88
C THR A 82 -19.37 -3.40 3.84
N GLY A 83 -18.49 -2.63 4.47
CA GLY A 83 -17.59 -3.08 5.53
C GLY A 83 -17.31 -1.92 6.48
N VAL A 84 -16.20 -1.98 7.21
CA VAL A 84 -15.80 -0.91 8.13
C VAL A 84 -15.63 0.41 7.37
N PRO A 85 -16.31 1.52 7.73
CA PRO A 85 -16.04 2.81 7.13
C PRO A 85 -14.60 3.21 7.48
N VAL A 86 -13.91 3.83 6.54
CA VAL A 86 -12.51 4.23 6.71
C VAL A 86 -12.31 5.69 6.30
N GLY A 87 -11.30 6.33 6.88
CA GLY A 87 -10.67 7.48 6.25
C GLY A 87 -9.57 7.05 5.28
N ILE A 88 -9.11 7.95 4.42
CA ILE A 88 -7.83 7.80 3.72
C ILE A 88 -6.88 8.91 4.18
N PHE A 89 -5.66 8.52 4.55
CA PHE A 89 -4.62 9.44 4.96
C PHE A 89 -3.60 9.58 3.83
N PRO A 90 -3.49 10.76 3.19
CA PRO A 90 -2.42 11.04 2.23
C PRO A 90 -1.07 11.02 2.96
N VAL A 91 -0.12 10.22 2.50
CA VAL A 91 1.22 10.13 3.09
C VAL A 91 2.21 10.78 2.15
N ALA A 92 2.90 11.84 2.59
CA ALA A 92 4.01 12.39 1.84
C ALA A 92 5.26 11.54 2.07
N GLY A 93 5.83 11.00 1.00
CA GLY A 93 7.03 10.17 0.99
C GLY A 93 7.42 9.84 -0.45
N GLU A 94 8.56 9.19 -0.62
CA GLU A 94 8.99 8.69 -1.92
C GLU A 94 8.18 7.44 -2.26
N ILE A 95 7.50 7.46 -3.41
CA ILE A 95 6.70 6.33 -3.88
C ILE A 95 7.54 5.50 -4.84
N ILE A 96 7.57 4.20 -4.60
CA ILE A 96 8.22 3.22 -5.48
C ILE A 96 7.16 2.22 -5.93
N THR A 97 6.78 2.27 -7.20
CA THR A 97 5.93 1.24 -7.82
C THR A 97 6.79 0.17 -8.47
N GLU A 98 6.18 -0.85 -9.07
CA GLU A 98 6.90 -1.82 -9.87
C GLU A 98 7.64 -1.16 -11.05
N ILE A 99 7.15 -0.02 -11.58
CA ILE A 99 7.82 0.70 -12.67
C ILE A 99 9.18 1.22 -12.21
N GLU A 100 9.23 1.93 -11.07
CA GLU A 100 10.47 2.39 -10.47
C GLU A 100 11.36 1.20 -10.07
N ALA A 101 10.78 0.12 -9.54
CA ALA A 101 11.54 -1.06 -9.14
C ALA A 101 12.27 -1.72 -10.32
N PHE A 102 11.63 -1.89 -11.48
CA PHE A 102 12.29 -2.41 -12.68
C PHE A 102 13.47 -1.54 -13.12
N LYS A 103 13.30 -0.22 -13.06
CA LYS A 103 14.36 0.73 -13.40
C LYS A 103 15.51 0.70 -12.38
N ILE A 104 15.20 0.70 -11.09
CA ILE A 104 16.21 0.72 -10.02
C ILE A 104 17.03 -0.57 -10.00
N LEU A 105 16.36 -1.72 -10.15
CA LEU A 105 17.02 -3.02 -10.00
C LEU A 105 17.73 -3.50 -11.27
N PHE A 106 17.18 -3.21 -12.45
CA PHE A 106 17.68 -3.78 -13.71
C PHE A 106 18.02 -2.73 -14.77
N GLY A 107 17.70 -1.45 -14.53
CA GLY A 107 17.91 -0.40 -15.53
C GLY A 107 16.95 -0.44 -16.72
N VAL A 108 15.89 -1.25 -16.66
CA VAL A 108 14.92 -1.38 -17.76
C VAL A 108 13.72 -0.45 -17.58
N LYS A 109 13.12 -0.03 -18.69
CA LYS A 109 11.81 0.63 -18.68
C LYS A 109 10.73 -0.44 -18.54
N ALA A 110 9.67 -0.12 -17.79
CA ALA A 110 8.51 -0.98 -17.63
C ALA A 110 7.22 -0.21 -17.93
N TYR A 111 6.36 -0.84 -18.71
CA TYR A 111 5.08 -0.30 -19.15
C TYR A 111 3.98 -1.26 -18.71
N PRO A 112 3.13 -0.90 -17.73
CA PRO A 112 1.96 -1.70 -17.41
C PRO A 112 0.98 -1.67 -18.59
N ILE A 113 0.67 -2.83 -19.16
CA ILE A 113 -0.22 -2.93 -20.34
C ILE A 113 -1.57 -3.58 -20.02
N ALA A 114 -1.66 -4.30 -18.89
CA ALA A 114 -2.91 -4.88 -18.42
C ALA A 114 -2.86 -5.11 -16.92
N GLY A 115 -4.02 -5.05 -16.28
CA GLY A 115 -4.24 -5.53 -14.92
C GLY A 115 -5.35 -6.59 -14.91
N GLY A 116 -5.27 -7.52 -13.98
CA GLY A 116 -6.26 -8.58 -13.84
C GLY A 116 -6.28 -9.17 -12.44
N SER A 117 -7.33 -9.94 -12.16
CA SER A 117 -7.48 -10.62 -10.88
C SER A 117 -8.08 -12.01 -11.06
N LEU A 118 -7.68 -12.94 -10.21
CA LEU A 118 -8.32 -14.25 -10.06
C LEU A 118 -8.53 -14.53 -8.57
N GLY A 119 -9.79 -14.55 -8.14
CA GLY A 119 -10.14 -14.62 -6.71
C GLY A 119 -9.61 -13.42 -5.94
N SER A 120 -8.80 -13.65 -4.90
CA SER A 120 -8.13 -12.61 -4.12
C SER A 120 -6.76 -12.19 -4.66
N SER A 121 -6.31 -12.83 -5.75
CA SER A 121 -5.01 -12.54 -6.36
C SER A 121 -5.16 -11.47 -7.44
N HIS A 122 -4.19 -10.58 -7.51
CA HIS A 122 -4.13 -9.51 -8.51
C HIS A 122 -2.81 -9.65 -9.27
N ALA A 123 -2.81 -9.27 -10.54
CA ALA A 123 -1.64 -9.32 -11.39
C ALA A 123 -1.62 -8.10 -12.31
N ILE A 124 -0.42 -7.59 -12.56
CA ILE A 124 -0.15 -6.58 -13.58
C ILE A 124 0.78 -7.22 -14.62
N THR A 125 0.43 -7.05 -15.89
CA THR A 125 1.25 -7.46 -17.02
C THR A 125 2.07 -6.27 -17.49
N PHE A 126 3.38 -6.45 -17.57
CA PHE A 126 4.31 -5.44 -18.02
C PHE A 126 4.91 -5.81 -19.37
N LEU A 127 5.03 -4.81 -20.25
CA LEU A 127 6.03 -4.79 -21.31
C LEU A 127 7.30 -4.16 -20.72
N ILE A 128 8.46 -4.80 -20.89
CA ILE A 128 9.75 -4.24 -20.46
C ILE A 128 10.65 -4.00 -21.66
N GLU A 129 11.44 -2.94 -21.62
CA GLU A 129 12.33 -2.50 -22.70
C GLU A 129 13.69 -2.06 -22.13
N GLY A 130 14.79 -2.50 -22.73
CA GLY A 130 16.15 -2.15 -22.32
C GLY A 130 17.19 -2.98 -23.08
N GLU A 131 18.44 -2.92 -22.60
CA GLU A 131 19.53 -3.78 -23.10
C GLU A 131 19.21 -5.27 -22.90
N GLU A 132 19.62 -6.11 -23.85
CA GLU A 132 19.26 -7.54 -23.88
C GLU A 132 19.60 -8.27 -22.57
N ASN A 133 20.80 -8.05 -22.02
CA ASN A 133 21.21 -8.66 -20.76
C ASN A 133 20.33 -8.21 -19.58
N SER A 134 20.01 -6.91 -19.49
CA SER A 134 19.15 -6.34 -18.45
C SER A 134 17.71 -6.86 -18.53
N VAL A 135 17.17 -7.00 -19.75
CA VAL A 135 15.83 -7.55 -19.97
C VAL A 135 15.77 -9.02 -19.55
N ASN A 136 16.75 -9.82 -19.94
CA ASN A 136 16.83 -11.23 -19.56
C ASN A 136 16.98 -11.40 -18.04
N GLU A 137 17.84 -10.60 -17.41
CA GLU A 137 18.01 -10.60 -15.96
C GLU A 137 16.71 -10.26 -15.23
N ALA A 138 16.02 -9.18 -15.63
CA ALA A 138 14.74 -8.79 -15.05
C ALA A 138 13.68 -9.90 -15.20
N PHE A 139 13.60 -10.51 -16.38
CA PHE A 139 12.64 -11.57 -16.68
C PHE A 139 12.88 -12.83 -15.82
N ASP A 140 14.13 -13.27 -15.72
CA ASP A 140 14.51 -14.43 -14.92
C ASP A 140 14.34 -14.19 -13.42
N PHE A 141 14.61 -12.97 -12.94
CA PHE A 141 14.36 -12.59 -11.56
C PHE A 141 12.86 -12.65 -11.22
N VAL A 142 12.01 -12.06 -12.05
CA VAL A 142 10.54 -12.10 -11.84
C VAL A 142 10.02 -13.53 -11.87
N LYS A 143 10.56 -14.40 -12.75
CA LYS A 143 10.22 -15.82 -12.76
C LYS A 143 10.53 -16.53 -11.44
N LYS A 144 11.63 -16.19 -10.77
CA LYS A 144 12.00 -16.77 -9.46
C LYS A 144 11.04 -16.37 -8.35
N ILE A 145 10.47 -15.16 -8.42
CA ILE A 145 9.47 -14.67 -7.44
C ILE A 145 8.09 -15.31 -7.70
N LYS A 146 7.76 -15.61 -8.96
CA LYS A 146 6.48 -16.25 -9.29
C LYS A 146 6.35 -17.62 -8.61
N GLY A 147 5.28 -17.77 -7.83
CA GLY A 147 5.00 -19.02 -7.09
C GLY A 147 5.43 -18.97 -5.63
N GLU A 148 5.91 -17.83 -5.12
CA GLU A 148 6.10 -17.62 -3.69
C GLU A 148 4.82 -17.98 -2.91
N PRO A 149 4.95 -18.66 -1.75
CA PRO A 149 3.80 -19.00 -0.93
C PRO A 149 3.00 -17.75 -0.54
N PRO A 150 1.67 -17.83 -0.49
CA PRO A 150 0.85 -16.71 -0.06
C PRO A 150 1.22 -16.30 1.37
N LEU A 151 1.22 -14.99 1.63
CA LEU A 151 1.42 -14.47 2.96
C LEU A 151 0.39 -15.07 3.93
N ARG A 152 0.88 -15.75 4.97
CA ARG A 152 0.02 -16.26 6.05
C ARG A 152 -0.38 -15.11 6.95
N LEU A 153 -1.60 -14.63 6.78
CA LEU A 153 -2.16 -13.65 7.70
C LEU A 153 -2.42 -14.31 9.06
N PRO A 154 -2.07 -13.67 10.18
CA PRO A 154 -2.41 -14.19 11.49
C PRO A 154 -3.93 -14.31 11.61
N PRO A 155 -4.44 -15.38 12.25
CA PRO A 155 -5.87 -15.58 12.40
C PRO A 155 -6.48 -14.38 13.13
N ARG A 156 -7.54 -13.80 12.55
CA ARG A 156 -8.30 -12.73 13.22
C ARG A 156 -9.26 -13.37 14.21
N ASN A 157 -9.34 -12.83 15.42
CA ASN A 157 -10.37 -13.21 16.37
C ASN A 157 -11.69 -12.55 15.98
N CYS A 158 -12.42 -13.20 15.07
CA CYS A 158 -13.73 -12.72 14.60
C CYS A 158 -14.83 -12.77 15.67
N THR A 159 -14.65 -13.52 16.76
CA THR A 159 -15.61 -13.63 17.86
C THR A 159 -15.53 -12.43 18.82
N ALA A 160 -14.32 -11.88 19.01
CA ALA A 160 -14.08 -10.67 19.82
C ALA A 160 -13.94 -9.39 18.96
N CYS A 161 -14.36 -9.44 17.69
CA CYS A 161 -14.17 -8.32 16.77
C CYS A 161 -15.18 -7.19 17.05
N LYS A 162 -14.68 -6.00 17.35
CA LYS A 162 -15.51 -4.80 17.59
C LYS A 162 -16.23 -4.27 16.34
N PHE A 163 -15.84 -4.70 15.14
CA PHE A 163 -16.40 -4.21 13.89
C PHE A 163 -17.62 -5.04 13.48
N LYS A 164 -18.78 -4.71 14.04
CA LYS A 164 -20.05 -5.46 13.88
C LYS A 164 -20.51 -5.59 12.43
N ILE A 165 -20.30 -4.56 11.62
CA ILE A 165 -20.63 -4.54 10.19
C ILE A 165 -19.67 -5.33 9.28
N CYS A 166 -18.61 -5.93 9.83
CA CYS A 166 -17.71 -6.76 9.04
C CYS A 166 -18.41 -8.08 8.69
N PRO A 167 -18.51 -8.48 7.41
CA PRO A 167 -19.15 -9.75 7.01
C PRO A 167 -18.52 -11.00 7.62
N SER A 168 -17.25 -10.90 8.05
CA SER A 168 -16.53 -11.99 8.72
C SER A 168 -16.70 -11.98 10.23
N ASN A 169 -17.43 -11.03 10.82
CA ASN A 169 -17.69 -10.97 12.25
C ASN A 169 -18.63 -12.10 12.66
N ARG A 170 -18.26 -12.85 13.70
CA ARG A 170 -19.06 -13.97 14.22
C ARG A 170 -19.81 -13.61 15.51
N ASN A 171 -19.86 -12.33 15.85
CA ASN A 171 -20.59 -11.76 16.97
C ASN A 171 -21.42 -10.56 16.50
N PRO A 172 -22.56 -10.78 15.81
CA PRO A 172 -23.37 -9.73 15.22
C PRO A 172 -24.29 -9.00 16.21
N GLU A 173 -24.40 -9.45 17.47
CA GLU A 173 -25.23 -8.82 18.52
C GLU A 173 -24.68 -7.47 19.01
#